data_AF-A0AAN6Y017-F1
#
_entry.id   AF-A0AAN6Y017-F1
#
_cell.length_a   1.000
_cell.length_b   1.000
_cell.length_c   1.000
_cell.angle_alpha   90.00
_cell.angle_beta   90.00
_cell.angle_gamma   90.00
#
_symmetry.space_group_name_H-M   'P 1'
#
loop_
_entity.id
_entity.type
_entity.pdbx_description
1 polymer ?
#
loop_
_entity_poly.entity_id
_entity_poly.type
_entity_poly.pdbx_seq_one_letter_code
_entity_poly.pdbx_strand_id
1 'polypeptide(L)'
;MAIQILSDLHLEVGKAYDIFEIEPKAPHLALLGDIGNVAAHKDEFLAFLTRQLGQFRTVMFVPGNHEAYHSSWPATLDILHAFQLQLRSTEPKDPSLGEFVLLDRRVLRLPDSNTIVLGVCLFSHVPPESHMAVSMGLNDFYQTDKWDVDAHNEMHKRDLTWLNAQVADLEGSDAKIFIFSHWSPTKDARAIEPRHAGSSITSAFSTDLSKEKCFRSGNVKLWAFGHTHYNCDFVVDREDGVGPLRVVANQRGYYFSQSEGFDVGKTVGI
;
A
#
# COMPACT_ATOMS: atom_id res chain seq x y z
N MET A 1 -19.45 3.77 -7.53
CA MET A 1 -18.44 4.77 -7.08
C MET A 1 -17.06 4.25 -7.42
N ALA A 2 -15.98 5.00 -7.20
CA ALA A 2 -14.63 4.54 -7.54
C ALA A 2 -13.59 5.01 -6.51
N ILE A 3 -12.40 4.40 -6.56
CA ILE A 3 -11.20 4.78 -5.82
C ILE A 3 -10.10 5.03 -6.84
N GLN A 4 -9.45 6.19 -6.79
CA GLN A 4 -8.24 6.49 -7.55
C GLN A 4 -7.04 5.89 -6.81
N ILE A 5 -6.19 5.13 -7.49
CA ILE A 5 -5.10 4.36 -6.86
C ILE A 5 -3.76 4.82 -7.42
N LEU A 6 -2.85 5.22 -6.54
CA LEU A 6 -1.47 5.60 -6.86
C LEU A 6 -0.51 5.01 -5.82
N SER A 7 0.72 4.72 -6.22
CA SER A 7 1.82 4.36 -5.31
C SER A 7 3.17 4.73 -5.91
N ASP A 8 4.23 4.59 -5.10
CA ASP A 8 5.63 4.71 -5.53
C ASP A 8 5.87 6.05 -6.26
N LEU A 9 5.31 7.13 -5.70
CA LEU A 9 5.45 8.48 -6.27
C LEU A 9 6.86 9.04 -6.07
N HIS A 10 7.54 8.59 -5.01
CA HIS A 10 8.89 8.98 -4.61
C HIS A 10 9.12 10.51 -4.63
N LEU A 11 8.23 11.27 -4.00
CA LEU A 11 8.29 12.73 -4.01
C LEU A 11 9.49 13.28 -3.22
N GLU A 12 10.08 12.49 -2.33
CA GLU A 12 11.34 12.78 -1.65
C GLU A 12 12.50 12.93 -2.64
N VAL A 13 12.45 12.23 -3.76
CA VAL A 13 13.47 12.29 -4.80
C VAL A 13 13.27 13.58 -5.61
N GLY A 14 14.07 14.60 -5.27
CA GLY A 14 13.95 15.94 -5.85
C GLY A 14 12.95 16.85 -5.13
N LYS A 15 12.44 16.44 -3.95
CA LYS A 15 11.51 17.21 -3.10
C LYS A 15 10.30 17.75 -3.87
N ALA A 16 9.70 16.93 -4.72
CA ALA A 16 8.63 17.31 -5.64
C ALA A 16 7.23 17.40 -5.00
N TYR A 17 7.14 17.53 -3.67
CA TYR A 17 5.86 17.49 -2.95
C TYR A 17 4.90 18.59 -3.41
N ASP A 18 5.41 19.80 -3.64
CA ASP A 18 4.64 21.01 -3.99
C ASP A 18 4.29 21.11 -5.48
N ILE A 19 4.97 20.35 -6.35
CA ILE A 19 4.77 20.40 -7.81
C ILE A 19 4.02 19.20 -8.38
N PHE A 20 3.96 18.06 -7.67
CA PHE A 20 3.25 16.90 -8.15
C PHE A 20 1.74 17.03 -7.90
N GLU A 21 0.97 17.07 -8.98
CA GLU A 21 -0.48 17.23 -8.94
C GLU A 21 -1.20 15.90 -9.17
N ILE A 22 -2.23 15.65 -8.36
CA ILE A 22 -3.16 14.53 -8.54
C ILE A 22 -4.52 15.13 -8.85
N GLU A 23 -4.90 15.14 -10.12
CA GLU A 23 -6.23 15.57 -10.53
C GLU A 23 -7.27 14.51 -10.08
N PRO A 24 -8.33 14.89 -9.33
CA PRO A 24 -9.33 13.94 -8.88
C PRO A 24 -10.11 13.29 -10.03
N LYS A 25 -10.04 11.96 -10.11
CA LYS A 25 -10.86 11.12 -11.01
C LYS A 25 -11.88 10.27 -10.25
N ALA A 26 -11.86 10.33 -8.92
CA ALA A 26 -12.77 9.63 -8.02
C ALA A 26 -12.89 10.40 -6.69
N PRO A 27 -13.96 10.18 -5.89
CA PRO A 27 -14.10 10.83 -4.58
C PRO A 27 -13.09 10.34 -3.53
N HIS A 28 -12.52 9.15 -3.71
CA HIS A 28 -11.57 8.55 -2.79
C HIS A 28 -10.22 8.36 -3.48
N LEU A 29 -9.14 8.72 -2.80
CA LEU A 29 -7.76 8.47 -3.21
C LEU A 29 -7.15 7.40 -2.30
N ALA A 30 -6.50 6.41 -2.89
CA ALA A 30 -5.66 5.43 -2.20
C ALA A 30 -4.21 5.63 -2.62
N LEU A 31 -3.37 5.93 -1.64
CA LEU A 31 -1.93 6.07 -1.75
C LEU A 31 -1.28 4.82 -1.12
N LEU A 32 -0.72 3.94 -1.96
CA LEU A 32 -0.31 2.58 -1.56
C LEU A 32 1.20 2.46 -1.33
N GLY A 33 1.75 3.38 -0.53
CA GLY A 33 3.16 3.41 -0.11
C GLY A 33 4.12 4.05 -1.10
N ASP A 34 5.31 4.36 -0.59
CA ASP A 34 6.41 5.03 -1.30
C ASP A 34 5.98 6.36 -1.95
N ILE A 35 5.16 7.12 -1.23
CA ILE A 35 4.77 8.47 -1.61
C ILE A 35 5.89 9.45 -1.30
N GLY A 36 6.55 9.26 -0.16
CA GLY A 36 7.70 10.04 0.23
C GLY A 36 8.16 9.79 1.66
N ASN A 37 9.28 10.41 2.02
CA ASN A 37 9.87 10.27 3.34
C ASN A 37 9.09 11.03 4.42
N VAL A 38 8.64 10.35 5.48
CA VAL A 38 7.77 10.94 6.50
C VAL A 38 8.54 11.72 7.54
N ALA A 39 9.69 11.22 7.98
CA ALA A 39 10.43 11.83 9.09
C ALA A 39 11.33 12.97 8.61
N ALA A 40 12.12 12.74 7.56
CA ALA A 40 13.10 13.70 7.06
C ALA A 40 12.45 14.87 6.30
N HIS A 41 11.30 14.64 5.65
CA HIS A 41 10.53 15.66 4.91
C HIS A 41 9.15 15.90 5.52
N LYS A 42 9.04 15.81 6.85
CA LYS A 42 7.76 15.81 7.57
C LYS A 42 6.83 16.95 7.15
N ASP A 43 7.33 18.18 7.13
CA ASP A 43 6.47 19.34 6.86
C ASP A 43 5.98 19.34 5.40
N GLU A 44 6.86 19.08 4.44
CA GLU A 44 6.51 19.01 3.01
C GLU A 44 5.58 17.83 2.71
N PHE A 45 5.83 16.67 3.33
CA PHE A 45 5.03 15.45 3.18
C PHE A 45 3.61 15.63 3.75
N LEU A 46 3.48 16.15 4.97
CA LEU A 46 2.17 16.40 5.58
C LEU A 46 1.41 17.52 4.86
N ALA A 47 2.12 18.53 4.34
CA ALA A 47 1.51 19.54 3.48
C ALA A 47 0.98 18.93 2.17
N PHE A 48 1.70 17.99 1.57
CA PHE A 48 1.23 17.23 0.40
C PHE A 48 -0.05 16.46 0.69
N LEU A 49 -0.10 15.69 1.78
CA LEU A 49 -1.31 14.96 2.19
C LEU A 49 -2.49 15.92 2.44
N THR A 50 -2.23 17.05 3.09
CA THR A 50 -3.25 18.08 3.36
C THR A 50 -3.83 18.66 2.07
N ARG A 51 -3.01 18.91 1.03
CA ARG A 51 -3.50 19.33 -0.29
C ARG A 51 -4.40 18.29 -0.94
N GLN A 52 -4.15 16.99 -0.73
CA GLN A 52 -5.04 15.95 -1.24
C GLN A 52 -6.38 15.94 -0.49
N LEU A 53 -6.37 16.20 0.82
CA LEU A 53 -7.61 16.31 1.60
C LEU A 53 -8.51 17.46 1.13
N GLY A 54 -7.95 18.53 0.55
CA GLY A 54 -8.74 19.60 -0.06
C GLY A 54 -9.42 19.22 -1.39
N GLN A 55 -9.10 18.06 -1.96
CA GLN A 55 -9.56 17.64 -3.29
C GLN A 55 -10.36 16.32 -3.27
N PHE A 56 -10.15 15.48 -2.25
CA PHE A 56 -10.77 14.16 -2.12
C PHE A 56 -11.60 14.06 -0.84
N ARG A 57 -12.74 13.36 -0.91
CA ARG A 57 -13.58 13.06 0.28
C ARG A 57 -12.82 12.20 1.28
N THR A 58 -11.98 11.29 0.79
CA THR A 58 -11.14 10.42 1.64
C THR A 58 -9.79 10.20 0.98
N VAL A 59 -8.72 10.36 1.75
CA VAL A 59 -7.36 9.96 1.39
C VAL A 59 -6.96 8.78 2.27
N MET A 60 -6.93 7.60 1.68
CA MET A 60 -6.47 6.36 2.29
C MET A 60 -4.96 6.22 2.06
N PHE A 61 -4.20 5.91 3.09
CA PHE A 61 -2.75 5.89 3.02
C PHE A 61 -2.18 4.62 3.65
N VAL A 62 -1.54 3.77 2.84
CA VAL A 62 -0.69 2.67 3.30
C VAL A 62 0.76 3.16 3.29
N PRO A 63 1.52 3.07 4.40
CA PRO A 63 2.96 3.37 4.37
C PRO A 63 3.74 2.26 3.65
N GLY A 64 4.71 2.64 2.84
CA GLY A 64 5.75 1.79 2.24
C GLY A 64 7.09 1.93 2.96
N ASN A 65 8.16 1.38 2.38
CA ASN A 65 9.49 1.41 2.99
C ASN A 65 10.11 2.81 2.96
N HIS A 66 9.91 3.60 1.90
CA HIS A 66 10.50 4.94 1.77
C HIS A 66 9.95 5.94 2.79
N GLU A 67 8.73 5.72 3.29
CA GLU A 67 8.18 6.50 4.40
C GLU A 67 9.08 6.45 5.64
N ALA A 68 9.75 5.31 5.89
CA ALA A 68 10.56 5.08 7.09
C ALA A 68 12.08 5.27 6.90
N TYR A 69 12.54 5.57 5.69
CA TYR A 69 13.96 5.82 5.44
C TYR A 69 14.49 6.96 6.33
N HIS A 70 15.72 6.83 6.81
CA HIS A 70 16.38 7.71 7.78
C HIS A 70 15.61 7.88 9.11
N SER A 71 14.76 6.90 9.44
CA SER A 71 14.00 6.84 10.68
C SER A 71 13.77 5.38 11.07
N SER A 72 12.99 5.16 12.13
CA SER A 72 12.50 3.83 12.49
C SER A 72 11.04 3.66 12.06
N TRP A 73 10.63 2.42 11.81
CA TRP A 73 9.23 2.11 11.50
C TRP A 73 8.24 2.63 12.57
N PRO A 74 8.47 2.44 13.89
CA PRO A 74 7.58 2.98 14.91
C PRO A 74 7.49 4.51 14.92
N ALA A 75 8.62 5.22 14.80
CA ALA A 75 8.62 6.69 14.78
C ALA A 75 7.88 7.25 13.57
N THR A 76 7.98 6.57 12.43
CA THR A 76 7.25 6.89 11.20
C THR A 76 5.74 6.76 11.41
N LEU A 77 5.30 5.64 11.99
CA LEU A 77 3.88 5.44 12.31
C LEU A 77 3.37 6.46 13.35
N ASP A 78 4.16 6.81 14.36
CA ASP A 78 3.78 7.82 15.36
C ASP A 78 3.49 9.18 14.71
N ILE A 79 4.28 9.60 13.73
CA ILE A 79 4.04 10.84 12.97
C ILE A 79 2.71 10.78 12.22
N LEU A 80 2.46 9.68 11.49
CA LEU A 80 1.23 9.50 10.71
C LEU A 80 -0.02 9.40 11.59
N HIS A 81 0.07 8.70 12.73
CA HIS A 81 -0.99 8.63 13.71
C HIS A 81 -1.27 10.00 14.36
N ALA A 82 -0.23 10.75 14.71
CA ALA A 82 -0.37 12.09 15.24
C ALA A 82 -1.04 13.04 14.24
N PHE A 83 -0.67 12.96 12.96
CA PHE A 83 -1.32 13.72 11.89
C PHE A 83 -2.81 13.39 11.76
N GLN A 84 -3.17 12.10 11.72
CA GLN A 84 -4.57 11.69 11.68
C GLN A 84 -5.35 12.16 12.91
N LEU A 85 -4.76 12.07 14.10
CA LEU A 85 -5.38 12.52 15.34
C LEU A 85 -5.61 14.03 15.32
N GLN A 86 -4.61 14.81 14.91
CA GLN A 86 -4.68 16.27 14.80
C GLN A 86 -5.81 16.71 13.87
N LEU A 87 -5.95 16.08 12.69
CA LEU A 87 -7.05 16.38 11.76
C LEU A 87 -8.42 16.08 12.36
N ARG A 88 -8.52 15.05 13.22
CA ARG A 88 -9.78 14.65 13.86
C ARG A 88 -10.14 15.50 15.07
N SER A 89 -9.15 16.03 15.79
CA SER A 89 -9.33 16.79 17.04
C SER A 89 -9.39 18.31 16.85
N THR A 90 -9.11 18.81 15.65
CA THR A 90 -9.16 20.25 15.36
C THR A 90 -10.61 20.74 15.32
N GLU A 91 -10.93 21.75 16.13
CA GLU A 91 -12.26 22.35 16.21
C GLU A 91 -12.21 23.87 15.98
N PRO A 92 -13.13 24.44 15.17
CA PRO A 92 -14.15 23.74 14.39
C PRO A 92 -13.50 22.92 13.25
N LYS A 93 -14.11 21.78 12.91
CA LYS A 93 -13.70 21.03 11.72
C LYS A 93 -13.80 21.91 10.49
N ASP A 94 -12.73 21.94 9.69
CA ASP A 94 -12.74 22.60 8.39
C ASP A 94 -13.57 21.75 7.40
N PRO A 95 -14.74 22.21 6.96
CA PRO A 95 -15.60 21.44 6.07
C PRO A 95 -15.02 21.33 4.64
N SER A 96 -13.94 22.06 4.32
CA SER A 96 -13.27 21.98 3.02
C SER A 96 -12.31 20.79 2.90
N LEU A 97 -11.95 20.16 4.03
CA LEU A 97 -11.05 19.01 4.06
C LEU A 97 -11.82 17.69 4.15
N GLY A 98 -11.40 16.71 3.36
CA GLY A 98 -11.82 15.32 3.47
C GLY A 98 -11.19 14.60 4.65
N GLU A 99 -11.44 13.29 4.74
CA GLU A 99 -10.92 12.43 5.81
C GLU A 99 -9.59 11.77 5.42
N PHE A 100 -8.57 11.92 6.26
CA PHE A 100 -7.36 11.11 6.19
C PHE A 100 -7.56 9.78 6.95
N VAL A 101 -7.23 8.66 6.30
CA VAL A 101 -7.30 7.33 6.89
C VAL A 101 -5.98 6.60 6.70
N LEU A 102 -5.21 6.47 7.78
CA LEU A 102 -4.05 5.61 7.84
C LEU A 102 -4.47 4.14 7.84
N LEU A 103 -3.94 3.41 6.86
CA LEU A 103 -4.20 2.00 6.61
C LEU A 103 -3.08 1.11 7.19
N ASP A 104 -2.92 1.16 8.51
CA ASP A 104 -2.03 0.27 9.26
C ASP A 104 -2.86 -0.77 10.05
N ARG A 105 -3.06 -1.96 9.46
CA ARG A 105 -4.00 -3.00 9.96
C ARG A 105 -5.38 -2.40 10.27
N ARG A 106 -5.98 -1.76 9.27
CA ARG A 106 -7.22 -0.99 9.37
C ARG A 106 -8.35 -1.60 8.56
N VAL A 107 -9.53 -1.70 9.17
CA VAL A 107 -10.80 -1.94 8.45
C VAL A 107 -11.48 -0.59 8.20
N LEU A 108 -11.76 -0.29 6.94
CA LEU A 108 -12.51 0.90 6.52
C LEU A 108 -13.75 0.49 5.73
N ARG A 109 -14.93 0.84 6.24
CA ARG A 109 -16.19 0.68 5.51
C ARG A 109 -16.40 1.92 4.65
N LEU A 110 -16.47 1.75 3.33
CA LEU A 110 -16.71 2.88 2.44
C LEU A 110 -18.20 3.26 2.52
N PRO A 111 -18.53 4.54 2.80
CA PRO A 111 -19.90 5.00 2.85
C PRO A 111 -20.68 4.65 1.57
N ASP A 112 -21.98 4.42 1.71
CA ASP A 112 -22.90 4.25 0.57
C ASP A 112 -22.57 3.04 -0.34
N SER A 113 -21.82 2.05 0.17
CA SER A 113 -21.48 0.80 -0.53
C SER A 113 -21.37 -0.38 0.44
N ASN A 114 -21.42 -1.62 -0.07
CA ASN A 114 -21.08 -2.82 0.68
C ASN A 114 -19.57 -3.15 0.63
N THR A 115 -18.74 -2.19 0.23
CA THR A 115 -17.30 -2.40 0.09
C THR A 115 -16.55 -2.07 1.37
N ILE A 116 -15.69 -2.99 1.78
CA ILE A 116 -14.81 -2.87 2.93
C ILE A 116 -13.38 -2.90 2.42
N VAL A 117 -12.62 -1.86 2.76
CA VAL A 117 -11.18 -1.80 2.52
C VAL A 117 -10.46 -2.36 3.74
N LEU A 118 -9.64 -3.39 3.52
CA LEU A 118 -8.67 -3.88 4.49
C LEU A 118 -7.30 -3.33 4.08
N GLY A 119 -6.79 -2.41 4.88
CA GLY A 119 -5.55 -1.71 4.61
C GLY A 119 -4.43 -2.14 5.56
N VAL A 120 -3.30 -2.57 5.00
CA VAL A 120 -2.16 -3.08 5.76
C VAL A 120 -0.88 -2.94 4.96
N CYS A 121 0.25 -2.61 5.59
CA CYS A 121 1.55 -2.56 4.93
C CYS A 121 1.91 -3.88 4.23
N LEU A 122 1.85 -4.98 5.00
CA LEU A 122 2.08 -6.36 4.57
C LEU A 122 3.47 -6.59 3.97
N PHE A 123 4.53 -6.25 4.71
CA PHE A 123 5.91 -6.62 4.36
C PHE A 123 6.01 -8.03 3.76
N SER A 124 6.93 -8.28 2.83
CA SER A 124 7.09 -9.63 2.27
C SER A 124 7.70 -10.64 3.26
N HIS A 125 7.59 -11.92 2.95
CA HIS A 125 8.33 -12.98 3.64
C HIS A 125 9.62 -13.32 2.90
N VAL A 126 10.74 -13.15 3.59
CA VAL A 126 12.08 -13.51 3.12
C VAL A 126 12.45 -14.87 3.71
N PRO A 127 12.54 -15.94 2.90
CA PRO A 127 12.86 -17.26 3.42
C PRO A 127 14.35 -17.37 3.80
N PRO A 128 14.74 -18.32 4.67
CA PRO A 128 16.11 -18.44 5.17
C PRO A 128 17.17 -18.52 4.06
N GLU A 129 16.88 -19.21 2.96
CA GLU A 129 17.78 -19.34 1.82
C GLU A 129 18.10 -18.03 1.10
N SER A 130 17.20 -17.03 1.18
CA SER A 130 17.38 -15.72 0.56
C SER A 130 17.82 -14.64 1.55
N HIS A 131 17.85 -14.94 2.85
CA HIS A 131 18.07 -13.97 3.91
C HIS A 131 19.33 -13.13 3.69
N MET A 132 20.48 -13.77 3.46
CA MET A 132 21.76 -13.09 3.27
C MET A 132 21.75 -12.19 2.03
N ALA A 133 21.25 -12.71 0.91
CA ALA A 133 21.18 -11.97 -0.34
C ALA A 133 20.27 -10.74 -0.21
N VAL A 134 19.11 -10.89 0.43
CA VAL A 134 18.16 -9.81 0.67
C VAL A 134 18.72 -8.76 1.64
N SER A 135 19.27 -9.21 2.76
CA SER A 135 19.86 -8.32 3.78
C SER A 135 20.95 -7.42 3.21
N MET A 136 21.77 -7.95 2.28
CA MET A 136 22.83 -7.17 1.64
C MET A 136 22.38 -6.41 0.39
N GLY A 137 21.25 -6.82 -0.20
CA GLY A 137 20.81 -6.32 -1.51
C GLY A 137 19.78 -5.20 -1.47
N LEU A 138 19.06 -5.02 -0.35
CA LEU A 138 18.07 -3.96 -0.21
C LEU A 138 18.54 -2.81 0.66
N ASN A 139 18.26 -1.59 0.20
CA ASN A 139 18.49 -0.36 0.94
C ASN A 139 17.65 -0.28 2.22
N ASP A 140 16.49 -0.95 2.28
CA ASP A 140 15.56 -0.90 3.41
C ASP A 140 16.25 -1.19 4.74
N PHE A 141 17.13 -2.19 4.77
CA PHE A 141 17.87 -2.61 5.97
C PHE A 141 19.06 -1.71 6.34
N TYR A 142 19.41 -0.76 5.47
CA TYR A 142 20.46 0.24 5.72
C TYR A 142 19.88 1.61 6.01
N GLN A 143 18.71 1.92 5.44
CA GLN A 143 18.06 3.23 5.55
C GLN A 143 17.07 3.26 6.72
N THR A 144 16.59 2.12 7.20
CA THR A 144 15.62 2.07 8.30
C THR A 144 16.31 1.65 9.60
N ASP A 145 16.18 2.48 10.63
CA ASP A 145 16.77 2.25 11.95
C ASP A 145 16.23 0.98 12.59
N LYS A 146 17.14 0.12 13.05
CA LYS A 146 16.84 -1.14 13.75
C LYS A 146 15.90 -2.06 12.97
N TRP A 147 16.12 -2.13 11.66
CA TRP A 147 15.35 -2.97 10.75
C TRP A 147 16.25 -4.00 10.08
N ASP A 148 16.07 -5.27 10.42
CA ASP A 148 16.71 -6.40 9.75
C ASP A 148 15.65 -7.33 9.14
N VAL A 149 16.11 -8.39 8.47
CA VAL A 149 15.23 -9.34 7.79
C VAL A 149 14.32 -10.10 8.78
N ASP A 150 14.80 -10.36 10.00
CA ASP A 150 14.00 -11.03 11.03
C ASP A 150 12.85 -10.12 11.51
N ALA A 151 13.13 -8.85 11.80
CA ALA A 151 12.11 -7.86 12.11
C ALA A 151 11.09 -7.69 10.98
N HIS A 152 11.56 -7.65 9.72
CA HIS A 152 10.72 -7.61 8.53
C HIS A 152 9.77 -8.81 8.44
N ASN A 153 10.29 -10.03 8.66
CA ASN A 153 9.49 -11.26 8.64
C ASN A 153 8.49 -11.36 9.80
N GLU A 154 8.84 -10.88 11.00
CA GLU A 154 7.89 -10.82 12.12
C GLU A 154 6.73 -9.86 11.81
N MET A 155 7.02 -8.76 11.12
CA MET A 155 6.02 -7.78 10.71
C MET A 155 5.13 -8.32 9.60
N HIS A 156 5.68 -9.05 8.63
CA HIS A 156 4.91 -9.84 7.66
C HIS A 156 3.92 -10.77 8.36
N LYS A 157 4.42 -11.61 9.29
CA LYS A 157 3.60 -12.60 10.00
C LYS A 157 2.47 -11.95 10.79
N ARG A 158 2.75 -10.84 11.48
CA ARG A 158 1.74 -10.06 12.22
C ARG A 158 0.66 -9.55 11.28
N ASP A 159 1.06 -8.93 10.18
CA ASP A 159 0.16 -8.31 9.21
C ASP A 159 -0.71 -9.36 8.48
N LEU A 160 -0.12 -10.47 8.05
CA LEU A 160 -0.83 -11.59 7.43
C LEU A 160 -1.82 -12.26 8.39
N THR A 161 -1.43 -12.45 9.65
CA THR A 161 -2.33 -13.00 10.70
C THR A 161 -3.55 -12.11 10.88
N TRP A 162 -3.35 -10.79 11.00
CA TRP A 162 -4.45 -9.84 11.11
C TRP A 162 -5.34 -9.87 9.87
N LEU A 163 -4.76 -9.85 8.67
CA LEU A 163 -5.51 -9.81 7.42
C LEU A 163 -6.38 -11.06 7.22
N ASN A 164 -5.82 -12.24 7.48
CA ASN A 164 -6.57 -13.51 7.44
C ASN A 164 -7.71 -13.55 8.46
N ALA A 165 -7.50 -13.01 9.67
CA ALA A 165 -8.54 -12.93 10.69
C ALA A 165 -9.69 -12.00 10.23
N GLN A 166 -9.38 -10.81 9.70
CA GLN A 166 -10.42 -9.89 9.23
C GLN A 166 -11.21 -10.44 8.03
N VAL A 167 -10.55 -11.15 7.12
CA VAL A 167 -11.24 -11.82 6.01
C VAL A 167 -12.13 -12.96 6.52
N ALA A 168 -11.69 -13.71 7.54
CA ALA A 168 -12.52 -14.74 8.17
C ALA A 168 -13.76 -14.15 8.86
N ASP A 169 -13.61 -13.03 9.57
CA ASP A 169 -14.71 -12.36 10.27
C ASP A 169 -15.78 -11.81 9.31
N LEU A 170 -15.38 -11.48 8.09
CA LEU A 170 -16.26 -10.95 7.04
C LEU A 170 -16.79 -12.05 6.10
N GLU A 171 -16.32 -13.28 6.24
CA GLU A 171 -16.71 -14.41 5.41
C GLU A 171 -18.22 -14.72 5.56
N GLY A 172 -18.91 -14.95 4.45
CA GLY A 172 -20.36 -15.21 4.44
C GLY A 172 -21.25 -13.98 4.59
N SER A 173 -20.67 -12.78 4.76
CA SER A 173 -21.39 -11.51 4.58
C SER A 173 -21.56 -11.18 3.09
N ASP A 174 -22.40 -10.18 2.80
CA ASP A 174 -22.53 -9.61 1.46
C ASP A 174 -21.42 -8.60 1.12
N ALA A 175 -20.41 -8.44 1.99
CA ALA A 175 -19.35 -7.46 1.81
C ALA A 175 -18.43 -7.79 0.63
N LYS A 176 -18.08 -6.77 -0.15
CA LYS A 176 -16.97 -6.83 -1.11
C LYS A 176 -15.69 -6.35 -0.41
N ILE A 177 -14.69 -7.20 -0.32
CA ILE A 177 -13.42 -6.87 0.33
C ILE A 177 -12.42 -6.41 -0.73
N PHE A 178 -11.87 -5.21 -0.53
CA PHE A 178 -10.72 -4.68 -1.26
C PHE A 178 -9.53 -4.68 -0.30
N ILE A 179 -8.41 -5.27 -0.71
CA ILE A 179 -7.19 -5.30 0.09
C ILE A 179 -6.21 -4.30 -0.51
N PHE A 180 -5.69 -3.40 0.31
CA PHE A 180 -4.67 -2.43 -0.04
C PHE A 180 -3.41 -2.70 0.77
N SER A 181 -2.32 -2.99 0.07
CA SER A 181 -0.99 -3.17 0.65
C SER A 181 0.07 -2.37 -0.08
N HIS A 182 1.28 -2.31 0.48
CA HIS A 182 2.43 -1.80 -0.28
C HIS A 182 3.14 -2.94 -0.99
N TRP A 183 3.51 -4.01 -0.28
CA TRP A 183 4.15 -5.18 -0.90
C TRP A 183 3.16 -6.07 -1.67
N SER A 184 3.70 -6.77 -2.66
CA SER A 184 2.93 -7.64 -3.56
C SER A 184 2.49 -8.96 -2.87
N PRO A 185 1.22 -9.36 -3.04
CA PRO A 185 0.66 -10.59 -2.46
C PRO A 185 0.85 -11.83 -3.32
N THR A 186 1.57 -11.71 -4.44
CA THR A 186 1.69 -12.81 -5.41
C THR A 186 3.05 -12.84 -6.08
N LYS A 187 3.47 -14.04 -6.48
CA LYS A 187 4.63 -14.29 -7.34
C LYS A 187 4.22 -14.60 -8.79
N ASP A 188 2.98 -14.30 -9.18
CA ASP A 188 2.52 -14.44 -10.57
C ASP A 188 3.42 -13.60 -11.50
N ALA A 189 3.84 -14.19 -12.62
CA ALA A 189 4.71 -13.52 -13.59
C ALA A 189 4.11 -12.23 -14.17
N ARG A 190 2.77 -12.07 -14.13
CA ARG A 190 2.08 -10.84 -14.54
C ARG A 190 2.20 -9.69 -13.53
N ALA A 191 2.71 -9.95 -12.31
CA ALA A 191 2.96 -8.97 -11.26
C ALA A 191 4.47 -8.74 -11.01
N ILE A 192 5.34 -9.41 -11.76
CA ILE A 192 6.79 -9.33 -11.62
C ILE A 192 7.38 -8.82 -12.92
N GLU A 193 8.19 -7.76 -12.82
CA GLU A 193 9.00 -7.31 -13.94
C GLU A 193 9.91 -8.46 -14.44
N PRO A 194 9.84 -8.88 -15.72
CA PRO A 194 10.54 -10.06 -16.21
C PRO A 194 12.06 -10.05 -15.96
N ARG A 195 12.68 -8.86 -15.95
CA ARG A 195 14.11 -8.69 -15.68
C ARG A 195 14.53 -9.12 -14.26
N HIS A 196 13.59 -9.20 -13.32
CA HIS A 196 13.81 -9.56 -11.92
C HIS A 196 13.33 -10.96 -11.55
N ALA A 197 12.71 -11.72 -12.46
CA ALA A 197 12.11 -13.02 -12.17
C ALA A 197 13.10 -14.06 -11.59
N GLY A 198 14.39 -13.96 -11.93
CA GLY A 198 15.46 -14.83 -11.42
C GLY A 198 16.33 -14.22 -10.33
N SER A 199 15.98 -13.05 -9.80
CA SER A 199 16.82 -12.35 -8.82
C SER A 199 16.81 -13.06 -7.46
N SER A 200 17.98 -13.14 -6.82
CA SER A 200 18.13 -13.72 -5.48
C SER A 200 17.43 -12.92 -4.37
N ILE A 201 17.01 -11.68 -4.67
CA ILE A 201 16.34 -10.78 -3.72
C ILE A 201 14.83 -10.64 -3.97
N THR A 202 14.26 -11.35 -4.93
CA THR A 202 12.83 -11.21 -5.31
C THR A 202 11.86 -11.45 -4.14
N SER A 203 12.23 -12.29 -3.17
CA SER A 203 11.43 -12.52 -1.95
C SER A 203 11.25 -11.28 -1.08
N ALA A 204 12.08 -10.25 -1.25
CA ALA A 204 11.93 -8.98 -0.54
C ALA A 204 10.81 -8.10 -1.10
N PHE A 205 10.31 -8.40 -2.30
CA PHE A 205 9.30 -7.60 -2.99
C PHE A 205 7.92 -8.24 -3.02
N SER A 206 7.86 -9.58 -2.95
CA SER A 206 6.61 -10.33 -3.11
C SER A 206 6.60 -11.64 -2.31
N THR A 207 5.40 -11.99 -1.82
CA THR A 207 5.13 -13.27 -1.16
C THR A 207 4.02 -13.98 -1.92
N ASP A 208 4.13 -15.29 -2.12
CA ASP A 208 3.02 -16.05 -2.69
C ASP A 208 1.98 -16.35 -1.60
N LEU A 209 0.88 -15.58 -1.59
CA LEU A 209 -0.22 -15.76 -0.65
C LEU A 209 -1.37 -16.58 -1.22
N SER A 210 -1.20 -17.26 -2.37
CA SER A 210 -2.27 -18.00 -3.05
C SER A 210 -3.00 -19.04 -2.18
N LYS A 211 -2.33 -19.55 -1.13
CA LYS A 211 -2.88 -20.52 -0.17
C LYS A 211 -3.55 -19.89 1.04
N GLU A 212 -3.37 -18.59 1.25
CA GLU A 212 -3.87 -17.86 2.42
C GLU A 212 -5.36 -17.54 2.28
N LYS A 213 -6.07 -17.45 3.42
CA LYS A 213 -7.51 -17.15 3.42
C LYS A 213 -7.81 -15.79 2.78
N CYS A 214 -6.97 -14.79 3.02
CA CYS A 214 -7.09 -13.47 2.41
C CYS A 214 -6.99 -13.48 0.88
N PHE A 215 -6.34 -14.48 0.29
CA PHE A 215 -6.29 -14.65 -1.16
C PHE A 215 -7.45 -15.53 -1.67
N ARG A 216 -7.79 -16.58 -0.92
CA ARG A 216 -8.78 -17.59 -1.33
C ARG A 216 -10.23 -17.19 -1.10
N SER A 217 -10.53 -16.21 -0.25
CA SER A 217 -11.91 -15.85 0.08
C SER A 217 -12.67 -15.21 -1.08
N GLY A 218 -13.87 -15.71 -1.38
CA GLY A 218 -14.74 -15.19 -2.44
C GLY A 218 -15.21 -13.76 -2.18
N ASN A 219 -15.22 -13.30 -0.93
CA ASN A 219 -15.55 -11.90 -0.60
C ASN A 219 -14.45 -10.94 -1.08
N VAL A 220 -13.20 -11.40 -1.22
CA VAL A 220 -12.09 -10.58 -1.70
C VAL A 220 -12.17 -10.45 -3.22
N LYS A 221 -12.42 -9.23 -3.69
CA LYS A 221 -12.67 -8.93 -5.11
C LYS A 221 -11.51 -8.19 -5.78
N LEU A 222 -10.74 -7.43 -5.00
CA LEU A 222 -9.63 -6.62 -5.48
C LEU A 222 -8.48 -6.67 -4.48
N TRP A 223 -7.25 -6.80 -4.97
CA TRP A 223 -6.03 -6.54 -4.23
C TRP A 223 -5.19 -5.51 -5.01
N ALA A 224 -4.95 -4.34 -4.41
CA ALA A 224 -4.07 -3.33 -4.97
C ALA A 224 -2.79 -3.16 -4.14
N PHE A 225 -1.65 -2.98 -4.81
CA PHE A 225 -0.34 -2.91 -4.18
C PHE A 225 0.65 -2.00 -4.96
N GLY A 226 1.85 -1.80 -4.41
CA GLY A 226 2.97 -1.02 -4.97
C GLY A 226 4.32 -1.76 -4.91
N HIS A 227 5.40 -1.06 -4.56
CA HIS A 227 6.76 -1.55 -4.21
C HIS A 227 7.57 -2.23 -5.33
N THR A 228 6.93 -2.94 -6.25
CA THR A 228 7.64 -3.74 -7.28
C THR A 228 8.12 -2.90 -8.47
N HIS A 229 7.70 -1.63 -8.54
CA HIS A 229 7.87 -0.71 -9.66
C HIS A 229 7.40 -1.27 -11.00
N TYR A 230 6.43 -2.20 -10.96
CA TYR A 230 5.88 -2.86 -12.13
C TYR A 230 4.35 -2.77 -12.13
N ASN A 231 3.81 -2.10 -13.14
CA ASN A 231 2.37 -1.90 -13.27
C ASN A 231 1.69 -3.13 -13.84
N CYS A 232 0.59 -3.53 -13.21
CA CYS A 232 -0.19 -4.68 -13.65
C CYS A 232 -1.68 -4.48 -13.35
N ASP A 233 -2.54 -5.08 -14.16
CA ASP A 233 -3.98 -5.14 -13.92
C ASP A 233 -4.50 -6.42 -14.57
N PHE A 234 -4.71 -7.45 -13.75
CA PHE A 234 -5.11 -8.76 -14.24
C PHE A 234 -6.05 -9.45 -13.27
N VAL A 235 -6.69 -10.49 -13.77
CA VAL A 235 -7.56 -11.35 -12.99
C VAL A 235 -6.87 -12.69 -12.75
N VAL A 236 -6.90 -13.11 -11.49
CA VAL A 236 -6.53 -14.45 -11.05
C VAL A 236 -7.81 -15.26 -10.91
N ASP A 237 -7.90 -16.34 -11.70
CA ASP A 237 -8.91 -17.36 -11.51
C ASP A 237 -8.49 -18.24 -10.33
N ARG A 238 -9.27 -18.19 -9.26
CA ARG A 238 -9.02 -18.98 -8.04
C ARG A 238 -9.66 -20.35 -8.18
N GLU A 239 -9.03 -21.33 -7.54
CA GLU A 239 -9.51 -22.70 -7.48
C GLU A 239 -10.91 -22.80 -6.83
N ASP A 240 -11.54 -23.96 -6.96
CA ASP A 240 -12.78 -24.32 -6.26
C ASP A 240 -14.00 -23.42 -6.55
N GLY A 241 -14.00 -22.68 -7.66
CA GLY A 241 -15.15 -21.86 -8.07
C GLY A 241 -15.44 -20.65 -7.17
N VAL A 242 -14.47 -20.24 -6.35
CA VAL A 242 -14.61 -19.14 -5.38
C VAL A 242 -14.75 -17.75 -6.06
N GLY A 243 -14.50 -17.72 -7.37
CA GLY A 243 -14.62 -16.54 -8.22
C GLY A 243 -13.30 -15.78 -8.36
N PRO A 244 -13.22 -14.86 -9.33
CA PRO A 244 -11.98 -14.19 -9.67
C PRO A 244 -11.51 -13.21 -8.58
N LEU A 245 -10.19 -13.01 -8.50
CA LEU A 245 -9.55 -11.91 -7.77
C LEU A 245 -8.88 -10.98 -8.78
N ARG A 246 -9.22 -9.69 -8.78
CA ARG A 246 -8.48 -8.70 -9.57
C ARG A 246 -7.27 -8.21 -8.79
N VAL A 247 -6.09 -8.25 -9.41
CA VAL A 247 -4.82 -7.80 -8.84
C VAL A 247 -4.35 -6.58 -9.64
N VAL A 248 -4.05 -5.48 -8.93
CA VAL A 248 -3.75 -4.17 -9.56
C VAL A 248 -2.53 -3.52 -8.91
N ALA A 249 -1.65 -2.94 -9.72
CA ALA A 249 -0.61 -2.03 -9.27
C ALA A 249 -0.53 -0.82 -10.20
N ASN A 250 -0.39 0.37 -9.64
CA ASN A 250 -0.29 1.64 -10.37
C ASN A 250 0.74 2.57 -9.71
N GLN A 251 1.99 2.25 -10.00
CA GLN A 251 3.24 2.70 -9.43
C GLN A 251 3.88 3.69 -10.41
N ARG A 252 4.26 4.87 -9.94
CA ARG A 252 4.97 5.84 -10.78
C ARG A 252 6.42 5.44 -10.96
N GLY A 253 7.04 4.93 -9.90
CA GLY A 253 8.48 4.75 -9.81
C GLY A 253 9.22 6.09 -9.68
N TYR A 254 10.55 6.01 -9.63
CA TYR A 254 11.40 7.19 -9.48
C TYR A 254 11.22 8.20 -10.63
N TYR A 255 11.33 9.50 -10.33
CA TYR A 255 11.19 10.56 -11.34
C TYR A 255 12.09 10.35 -12.58
N PHE A 256 13.31 9.84 -12.38
CA PHE A 256 14.31 9.60 -13.43
C PHE A 256 14.21 8.20 -14.07
N SER A 257 13.31 7.34 -13.59
CA SER A 257 13.11 5.97 -14.07
C SER A 257 11.67 5.53 -13.80
N GLN A 258 10.71 6.21 -14.43
CA GLN A 258 9.29 5.93 -14.22
C GLN A 258 8.92 4.54 -14.75
N SER A 259 8.00 3.88 -14.05
CA SER A 259 7.46 2.58 -14.42
C SER A 259 6.54 2.72 -15.63
N GLU A 260 6.70 1.81 -16.60
CA GLU A 260 5.83 1.76 -17.78
C GLU A 260 4.37 1.54 -17.37
N GLY A 261 3.44 2.19 -18.07
CA GLY A 261 1.99 1.99 -17.84
C GLY A 261 1.41 2.71 -16.61
N PHE A 262 2.19 3.55 -15.93
CA PHE A 262 1.66 4.40 -14.86
C PHE A 262 0.58 5.34 -15.41
N ASP A 263 -0.56 5.39 -14.75
CA ASP A 263 -1.68 6.28 -15.07
C ASP A 263 -2.09 7.05 -13.82
N VAL A 264 -1.82 8.35 -13.78
CA VAL A 264 -2.23 9.21 -12.64
C VAL A 264 -3.74 9.21 -12.42
N GLY A 265 -4.53 8.93 -13.46
CA GLY A 265 -5.99 8.86 -13.42
C GLY A 265 -6.55 7.46 -13.12
N LYS A 266 -5.71 6.47 -12.80
CA LYS A 266 -6.15 5.09 -12.59
C LYS A 266 -7.20 4.99 -11.50
N THR A 267 -8.36 4.43 -11.84
CA THR A 267 -9.44 4.16 -10.87
C THR A 267 -9.87 2.69 -10.85
N VAL A 268 -10.42 2.26 -9.72
CA VAL A 268 -11.12 0.98 -9.56
C VAL A 268 -12.54 1.22 -9.09
N GLY A 269 -13.51 0.50 -9.68
CA GLY A 269 -14.92 0.62 -9.32
C GLY A 269 -15.24 -0.11 -8.02
N ILE A 270 -16.13 0.48 -7.22
CA ILE A 270 -16.71 -0.04 -5.95
C ILE A 270 -18.11 -0.60 -6.22
#